data_AF-A0A1N7LK10-F1
#
_entry.id   AF-A0A1N7LK10-F1
#
_cell.length_a   1.000
_cell.length_b   1.000
_cell.length_c   1.000
_cell.angle_alpha   90.00
_cell.angle_beta   90.00
_cell.angle_gamma   90.00
#
_symmetry.space_group_name_H-M   'P 1'
#
loop_
_entity.id
_entity.type
_entity.pdbx_description
1 polymer ?
#
loop_
_entity_poly.entity_id
_entity_poly.type
_entity_poly.pdbx_seq_one_letter_code
_entity_poly.pdbx_strand_id
1 'polypeptide(L)'
;MKNKSILAASFFAVSLTLISCGEKPQNIEMGKEFKVYENPITVLKVEESKILRNDKDSTLLIAPNGKKYVYAEVKNPKNEMIFIKAFSKDSEVKYDDDLSLSDYKHDIDKGFTDDYFLVDDNSSIDKLVITDPSESQFVLTNPKITKSTTAISPEAQKIVDSFAKEINLLNAFAPYVKDGKDVLSITKDEGDLPVNRLSMKAEVNYFSPDGKLYIFKVTDIIKNIAKVYTTWENGKITSIVVKPHYRQ
;
A
#
# COMPACT_ATOMS: atom_id res chain seq x y z
N MET A 1 -66.06 -58.11 -21.16
CA MET A 1 -64.81 -58.78 -21.62
C MET A 1 -63.79 -57.67 -21.86
N LYS A 2 -62.75 -57.51 -21.03
CA LYS A 2 -61.35 -57.98 -21.30
C LYS A 2 -60.94 -57.65 -22.76
N ASN A 3 -59.96 -56.80 -23.09
CA ASN A 3 -58.59 -56.77 -22.58
C ASN A 3 -57.81 -55.47 -22.97
N LYS A 4 -56.68 -55.28 -22.29
CA LYS A 4 -55.68 -54.18 -22.36
C LYS A 4 -54.77 -54.22 -23.61
N SER A 5 -54.17 -53.06 -23.93
CA SER A 5 -52.71 -52.78 -24.15
C SER A 5 -52.58 -51.42 -24.86
N ILE A 6 -52.11 -50.35 -24.21
CA ILE A 6 -50.71 -49.91 -24.02
C ILE A 6 -49.95 -49.76 -25.35
N LEU A 7 -49.70 -48.52 -25.76
CA LEU A 7 -48.39 -48.12 -26.24
C LEU A 7 -48.18 -46.62 -25.98
N ALA A 8 -47.22 -46.37 -25.09
CA ALA A 8 -46.65 -45.08 -24.78
C ALA A 8 -45.78 -44.61 -25.95
N ALA A 9 -45.85 -43.32 -26.28
CA ALA A 9 -44.78 -42.64 -26.99
C ALA A 9 -44.56 -41.28 -26.33
N SER A 10 -43.68 -41.33 -25.34
CA SER A 10 -43.10 -40.22 -24.63
C SER A 10 -42.34 -39.31 -25.59
N PHE A 11 -42.74 -38.05 -25.70
CA PHE A 11 -41.83 -36.96 -26.10
C PHE A 11 -42.04 -35.79 -25.14
N PHE A 12 -41.65 -36.01 -23.87
CA PHE A 12 -41.18 -34.90 -23.05
C PHE A 12 -39.84 -34.46 -23.64
N ALA A 13 -39.88 -33.47 -24.51
CA ALA A 13 -38.70 -32.68 -24.82
C ALA A 13 -38.35 -31.89 -23.56
N VAL A 14 -37.60 -32.50 -22.65
CA VAL A 14 -36.86 -31.79 -21.63
C VAL A 14 -35.79 -31.02 -22.39
N SER A 15 -36.09 -29.78 -22.75
CA SER A 15 -35.08 -28.80 -23.08
C SER A 15 -34.23 -28.61 -21.83
N LEU A 16 -33.16 -29.40 -21.71
CA LEU A 16 -32.02 -29.09 -20.86
C LEU A 16 -31.42 -27.79 -21.39
N THR A 17 -31.97 -26.65 -20.96
CA THR A 17 -31.17 -25.46 -20.81
C THR A 17 -30.17 -25.77 -19.70
N LEU A 18 -29.01 -26.30 -20.09
CA LEU A 18 -27.78 -26.24 -19.32
C LEU A 18 -27.44 -24.74 -19.16
N ILE A 19 -28.19 -24.06 -18.30
CA ILE A 19 -27.66 -22.90 -17.60
C ILE A 19 -26.52 -23.51 -16.80
N SER A 20 -25.30 -23.23 -17.22
CA SER A 20 -24.13 -23.34 -16.36
C SER A 20 -24.54 -22.84 -14.98
N CYS A 21 -24.70 -23.76 -14.02
CA CYS A 21 -24.90 -23.44 -12.61
C CYS A 21 -23.56 -22.92 -12.07
N GLY A 22 -23.09 -21.79 -12.58
CA GLY A 22 -22.24 -20.92 -11.79
C GLY A 22 -23.11 -20.33 -10.70
N GLU A 23 -22.68 -20.42 -9.45
CA GLU A 23 -23.33 -19.66 -8.38
C GLU A 23 -23.40 -18.19 -8.79
N LYS A 24 -24.58 -17.58 -8.64
CA LYS A 24 -24.72 -16.16 -8.94
C LYS A 24 -23.80 -15.39 -7.99
N PRO A 25 -23.08 -14.35 -8.47
CA PRO A 25 -22.27 -13.53 -7.61
C PRO A 25 -23.09 -12.98 -6.42
N GLN A 26 -22.56 -13.15 -5.21
CA GLN A 26 -23.17 -12.67 -4.00
C GLN A 26 -22.77 -11.20 -3.77
N ASN A 27 -23.73 -10.30 -3.66
CA ASN A 27 -23.45 -8.92 -3.28
C ASN A 27 -23.09 -8.84 -1.79
N ILE A 28 -22.03 -8.09 -1.48
CA ILE A 28 -21.57 -7.82 -0.12
C ILE A 28 -21.50 -6.32 0.14
N GLU A 29 -21.42 -5.95 1.42
CA GLU A 29 -21.32 -4.55 1.84
C GLU A 29 -20.05 -4.33 2.68
N MET A 30 -19.44 -3.17 2.52
CA MET A 30 -18.25 -2.79 3.30
C MET A 30 -18.60 -2.74 4.80
N GLY A 31 -17.75 -3.32 5.63
CA GLY A 31 -17.93 -3.41 7.09
C GLY A 31 -18.98 -4.42 7.56
N LYS A 32 -19.68 -5.13 6.65
CA LYS A 32 -20.58 -6.24 7.00
C LYS A 32 -19.90 -7.59 6.77
N GLU A 33 -20.19 -8.52 7.67
CA GLU A 33 -19.70 -9.89 7.58
C GLU A 33 -20.41 -10.67 6.47
N PHE A 34 -19.65 -11.48 5.73
CA PHE A 34 -20.15 -12.52 4.84
C PHE A 34 -19.34 -13.81 5.07
N LYS A 35 -19.85 -14.95 4.61
CA LYS A 35 -19.24 -16.25 4.89
C LYS A 35 -18.63 -16.86 3.63
N VAL A 36 -17.41 -17.34 3.77
CA VAL A 36 -16.72 -18.24 2.82
C VAL A 36 -16.35 -19.49 3.59
N TYR A 37 -16.89 -20.67 3.24
CA TYR A 37 -16.69 -21.91 4.01
C TYR A 37 -16.83 -21.77 5.54
N GLU A 38 -17.87 -21.04 5.99
CA GLU A 38 -18.11 -20.72 7.41
C GLU A 38 -17.06 -19.81 8.09
N ASN A 39 -16.10 -19.28 7.34
CA ASN A 39 -15.18 -18.23 7.78
C ASN A 39 -15.85 -16.85 7.65
N PRO A 40 -15.95 -16.07 8.74
CA PRO A 40 -16.55 -14.73 8.73
C PRO A 40 -15.58 -13.70 8.15
N ILE A 41 -15.76 -13.37 6.87
CA ILE A 41 -14.94 -12.41 6.13
C ILE A 41 -15.60 -11.02 6.19
N THR A 42 -14.79 -9.96 6.24
CA THR A 42 -15.28 -8.58 6.20
C THR A 42 -14.31 -7.69 5.44
N VAL A 43 -14.80 -6.94 4.44
CA VAL A 43 -14.01 -5.85 3.84
C VAL A 43 -14.07 -4.64 4.77
N LEU A 44 -12.94 -4.30 5.38
CA LEU A 44 -12.88 -3.26 6.42
C LEU A 44 -12.63 -1.87 5.83
N LYS A 45 -11.71 -1.79 4.87
CA LYS A 45 -11.22 -0.52 4.34
C LYS A 45 -10.81 -0.65 2.89
N VAL A 46 -11.11 0.40 2.12
CA VAL A 46 -10.52 0.63 0.80
C VAL A 46 -9.91 2.03 0.84
N GLU A 47 -8.60 2.13 0.70
CA GLU A 47 -7.87 3.39 0.88
C GLU A 47 -6.95 3.71 -0.29
N GLU A 48 -7.04 4.93 -0.81
CA GLU A 48 -6.10 5.49 -1.78
C GLU A 48 -4.88 6.08 -1.06
N SER A 49 -3.68 5.74 -1.49
CA SER A 49 -2.45 6.34 -0.98
C SER A 49 -1.43 6.62 -2.08
N LYS A 50 -0.66 7.69 -1.90
CA LYS A 50 0.55 7.99 -2.69
C LYS A 50 1.81 7.38 -2.06
N ILE A 51 1.76 7.06 -0.79
CA ILE A 51 2.90 6.62 0.01
C ILE A 51 2.48 5.44 0.86
N LEU A 52 3.15 4.32 0.68
CA LEU A 52 3.06 3.17 1.57
C LEU A 52 4.23 3.21 2.54
N ARG A 53 3.97 2.89 3.81
CA ARG A 53 4.98 2.84 4.86
C ARG A 53 5.06 1.45 5.46
N ASN A 54 6.28 0.94 5.57
CA ASN A 54 6.57 -0.27 6.33
C ASN A 54 7.32 0.14 7.61
N ASP A 55 6.66 -0.03 8.75
CA ASP A 55 7.21 0.31 10.06
C ASP A 55 8.26 -0.70 10.55
N LYS A 56 8.20 -1.96 10.09
CA LYS A 56 9.14 -3.02 10.49
C LYS A 56 10.54 -2.75 9.94
N ASP A 57 10.63 -2.40 8.66
CA ASP A 57 11.92 -2.21 7.97
C ASP A 57 12.31 -0.73 7.84
N SER A 58 11.46 0.17 8.34
CA SER A 58 11.65 1.63 8.23
C SER A 58 11.89 2.07 6.79
N THR A 59 10.97 1.69 5.90
CA THR A 59 11.00 1.99 4.46
C THR A 59 9.68 2.61 3.99
N LEU A 60 9.77 3.32 2.87
CA LEU A 60 8.63 3.87 2.15
C LEU A 60 8.65 3.38 0.71
N LEU A 61 7.46 3.23 0.15
CA LEU A 61 7.24 3.12 -1.27
C LEU A 61 6.35 4.26 -1.72
N ILE A 62 6.86 5.07 -2.65
CA ILE A 62 6.14 6.20 -3.24
C ILE A 62 5.63 5.78 -4.60
N ALA A 63 4.34 6.04 -4.86
CA ALA A 63 3.73 5.71 -6.14
C ALA A 63 4.43 6.50 -7.28
N PRO A 64 4.63 5.89 -8.46
CA PRO A 64 5.17 6.60 -9.62
C PRO A 64 4.33 7.83 -9.99
N ASN A 65 4.95 8.78 -10.69
CA ASN A 65 4.27 9.98 -11.17
C ASN A 65 3.01 9.63 -11.98
N GLY A 66 1.89 10.28 -11.66
CA GLY A 66 0.59 10.02 -12.29
C GLY A 66 -0.14 8.78 -11.78
N LYS A 67 0.41 8.06 -10.80
CA LYS A 67 -0.19 6.84 -10.22
C LYS A 67 -0.39 6.93 -8.72
N LYS A 68 -1.28 6.10 -8.19
CA LYS A 68 -1.57 5.92 -6.76
C LYS A 68 -1.79 4.45 -6.43
N TYR A 69 -1.55 4.07 -5.18
CA TYR A 69 -1.93 2.77 -4.65
C TYR A 69 -3.38 2.81 -4.16
N VAL A 70 -4.11 1.73 -4.37
CA VAL A 70 -5.40 1.45 -3.72
C VAL A 70 -5.21 0.20 -2.89
N TYR A 71 -5.43 0.34 -1.59
CA TYR A 71 -5.29 -0.71 -0.61
C TYR A 71 -6.67 -1.26 -0.24
N ALA A 72 -6.83 -2.58 -0.27
CA ALA A 72 -8.01 -3.29 0.23
C ALA A 72 -7.61 -4.09 1.48
N GLU A 73 -8.23 -3.76 2.61
CA GLU A 73 -8.07 -4.46 3.89
C GLU A 73 -9.24 -5.40 4.11
N VAL A 74 -8.99 -6.71 4.12
CA VAL A 74 -10.02 -7.73 4.34
C VAL A 74 -9.67 -8.54 5.58
N LYS A 75 -10.57 -8.54 6.55
CA LYS A 75 -10.48 -9.43 7.71
C LYS A 75 -10.86 -10.84 7.29
N ASN A 76 -9.93 -11.77 7.49
CA ASN A 76 -10.01 -13.18 7.13
C ASN A 76 -9.52 -14.03 8.32
N PRO A 77 -10.31 -14.19 9.39
CA PRO A 77 -9.81 -14.68 10.68
C PRO A 77 -9.43 -16.16 10.71
N LYS A 78 -9.96 -16.99 9.80
CA LYS A 78 -9.55 -18.39 9.66
C LYS A 78 -8.48 -18.61 8.57
N ASN A 79 -7.96 -17.52 7.98
CA ASN A 79 -6.95 -17.57 6.91
C ASN A 79 -7.36 -18.46 5.73
N GLU A 80 -8.64 -18.42 5.35
CA GLU A 80 -9.12 -19.14 4.17
C GLU A 80 -8.47 -18.57 2.91
N MET A 81 -8.20 -19.44 1.93
CA MET A 81 -7.64 -18.98 0.66
C MET A 81 -8.70 -18.16 -0.09
N ILE A 82 -8.45 -16.86 -0.24
CA ILE A 82 -9.28 -15.96 -1.03
C ILE A 82 -8.39 -15.10 -1.93
N PHE A 83 -8.94 -14.64 -3.04
CA PHE A 83 -8.28 -13.72 -3.97
C PHE A 83 -9.10 -12.44 -4.09
N ILE A 84 -8.42 -11.29 -4.13
CA ILE A 84 -9.07 -9.97 -4.18
C ILE A 84 -8.77 -9.35 -5.53
N LYS A 85 -9.79 -9.04 -6.32
CA LYS A 85 -9.66 -8.35 -7.60
C LYS A 85 -10.30 -6.98 -7.52
N ALA A 86 -9.62 -5.97 -8.07
CA ALA A 86 -10.17 -4.63 -8.20
C ALA A 86 -10.48 -4.30 -9.66
N PHE A 87 -11.56 -3.56 -9.86
CA PHE A 87 -12.01 -3.15 -11.17
C PHE A 87 -12.20 -1.63 -11.20
N SER A 88 -11.84 -1.05 -12.34
CA SER A 88 -12.22 0.29 -12.71
C SER A 88 -13.07 0.18 -13.97
N LYS A 89 -14.37 0.49 -13.85
CA LYS A 89 -15.38 0.21 -14.85
C LYS A 89 -15.43 -1.29 -15.13
N ASP A 90 -15.32 -1.67 -16.39
CA ASP A 90 -15.36 -3.07 -16.82
C ASP A 90 -13.97 -3.72 -16.93
N SER A 91 -12.91 -3.00 -16.56
CA SER A 91 -11.53 -3.49 -16.66
C SER A 91 -10.98 -3.87 -15.30
N GLU A 92 -10.44 -5.10 -15.21
CA GLU A 92 -9.65 -5.53 -14.06
C GLU A 92 -8.37 -4.70 -13.98
N VAL A 93 -8.11 -4.14 -12.80
CA VAL A 93 -6.85 -3.45 -12.52
C VAL A 93 -5.79 -4.51 -12.34
N LYS A 94 -4.78 -4.47 -13.21
CA LYS A 94 -3.66 -5.41 -13.14
C LYS A 94 -2.74 -5.09 -11.97
N TYR A 95 -2.16 -6.14 -11.42
CA TYR A 95 -1.04 -6.04 -10.50
C TYR A 95 0.18 -5.46 -11.22
N ASP A 96 1.01 -4.75 -10.46
CA ASP A 96 2.37 -4.42 -10.89
C ASP A 96 3.28 -5.54 -10.39
N ASP A 97 3.56 -6.52 -11.25
CA ASP A 97 4.31 -7.73 -10.90
C ASP A 97 5.77 -7.43 -10.50
N ASP A 98 6.28 -6.24 -10.83
CA ASP A 98 7.68 -5.84 -10.57
C ASP A 98 7.90 -5.29 -9.15
N LEU A 99 6.84 -5.09 -8.37
CA LEU A 99 6.89 -4.52 -7.01
C LEU A 99 6.42 -5.54 -5.97
N SER A 100 7.35 -6.02 -5.13
CA SER A 100 6.99 -6.82 -3.96
C SER A 100 6.27 -5.96 -2.92
N LEU A 101 4.94 -5.93 -2.99
CA LEU A 101 4.10 -5.19 -2.04
C LEU A 101 3.84 -5.97 -0.74
N SER A 102 4.39 -7.18 -0.61
CA SER A 102 4.29 -8.04 0.58
C SER A 102 4.67 -7.31 1.85
N ASP A 103 5.72 -6.49 1.79
CA ASP A 103 6.31 -5.82 2.94
C ASP A 103 5.44 -4.67 3.48
N TYR A 104 4.37 -4.31 2.75
CA TYR A 104 3.43 -3.25 3.11
C TYR A 104 2.06 -3.81 3.51
N LYS A 105 1.86 -5.13 3.45
CA LYS A 105 0.60 -5.80 3.83
C LYS A 105 0.60 -6.14 5.32
N HIS A 106 -0.58 -6.33 5.91
CA HIS A 106 -0.67 -6.99 7.20
C HIS A 106 -0.11 -8.42 7.13
N ASP A 107 0.36 -8.89 8.27
CA ASP A 107 0.72 -10.28 8.48
C ASP A 107 -0.53 -11.16 8.37
N ILE A 108 -0.49 -12.17 7.49
CA ILE A 108 -1.61 -13.10 7.28
C ILE A 108 -1.95 -13.87 8.56
N ASP A 109 -0.96 -14.14 9.42
CA ASP A 109 -1.17 -14.84 10.69
C ASP A 109 -2.01 -14.02 11.68
N LYS A 110 -2.25 -12.73 11.38
CA LYS A 110 -3.16 -11.86 12.14
C LYS A 110 -4.60 -11.91 11.64
N GLY A 111 -4.92 -12.77 10.68
CA GLY A 111 -6.29 -12.93 10.18
C GLY A 111 -6.67 -11.86 9.16
N PHE A 112 -5.73 -11.44 8.32
CA PHE A 112 -5.94 -10.44 7.27
C PHE A 112 -5.53 -10.98 5.90
N THR A 113 -6.30 -10.62 4.88
CA THR A 113 -5.93 -10.82 3.49
C THR A 113 -6.01 -9.49 2.80
N ASP A 114 -4.84 -8.97 2.50
CA ASP A 114 -4.67 -7.61 2.04
C ASP A 114 -4.25 -7.58 0.60
N ASP A 115 -4.68 -6.55 -0.12
CA ASP A 115 -4.16 -6.33 -1.45
C ASP A 115 -3.95 -4.88 -1.82
N TYR A 116 -3.00 -4.67 -2.73
CA TYR A 116 -2.64 -3.37 -3.25
C TYR A 116 -2.75 -3.38 -4.77
N PHE A 117 -3.33 -2.32 -5.31
CA PHE A 117 -3.50 -2.11 -6.73
C PHE A 117 -2.84 -0.79 -7.12
N LEU A 118 -2.02 -0.78 -8.16
CA LEU A 118 -1.44 0.44 -8.69
C LEU A 118 -2.31 0.97 -9.84
N VAL A 119 -2.92 2.13 -9.65
CA VAL A 119 -3.84 2.74 -10.63
C VAL A 119 -3.37 4.13 -11.03
N ASP A 120 -3.82 4.60 -12.19
CA ASP A 120 -3.65 6.01 -12.56
C ASP A 120 -4.40 6.92 -11.58
N ASP A 121 -3.89 8.12 -11.35
CA ASP A 121 -4.42 9.07 -10.36
C ASP A 121 -5.88 9.44 -10.60
N ASN A 122 -6.26 9.51 -11.87
CA ASN A 122 -7.60 9.88 -12.32
C ASN A 122 -8.56 8.68 -12.40
N SER A 123 -8.07 7.46 -12.17
CA SER A 123 -8.88 6.25 -12.15
C SER A 123 -9.46 6.03 -10.75
N SER A 124 -10.64 5.40 -10.69
CA SER A 124 -11.32 5.04 -9.45
C SER A 124 -11.68 3.56 -9.48
N ILE A 125 -11.59 2.88 -8.33
CA ILE A 125 -12.11 1.53 -8.17
C ILE A 125 -13.62 1.63 -7.92
N ASP A 126 -14.43 1.00 -8.78
CA ASP A 126 -15.88 0.95 -8.63
C ASP A 126 -16.39 -0.44 -8.25
N LYS A 127 -15.53 -1.46 -8.27
CA LYS A 127 -15.88 -2.82 -7.86
C LYS A 127 -14.69 -3.57 -7.30
N LEU A 128 -14.89 -4.23 -6.17
CA LEU A 128 -14.00 -5.26 -5.63
C LEU A 128 -14.71 -6.62 -5.72
N VAL A 129 -13.99 -7.64 -6.15
CA VAL A 129 -14.48 -9.02 -6.22
C VAL A 129 -13.56 -9.88 -5.39
N ILE A 130 -14.14 -10.56 -4.40
CA ILE A 130 -13.46 -11.59 -3.62
C ILE A 130 -13.87 -12.94 -4.18
N THR A 131 -12.90 -13.79 -4.48
CA THR A 131 -13.15 -15.16 -4.98
C THR A 131 -12.48 -16.19 -4.10
N ASP A 132 -13.14 -17.33 -3.91
CA ASP A 132 -12.54 -18.51 -3.29
C ASP A 132 -12.01 -19.50 -4.36
N PRO A 133 -11.35 -20.61 -3.98
CA PRO A 133 -10.83 -21.60 -4.95
C PRO A 133 -11.92 -22.35 -5.70
N SER A 134 -13.17 -22.31 -5.25
CA SER A 134 -14.33 -22.83 -6.01
C SER A 134 -14.91 -21.83 -6.99
N GLU A 135 -14.29 -20.66 -7.14
CA GLU A 135 -14.71 -19.55 -8.00
C GLU A 135 -16.04 -18.88 -7.60
N SER A 136 -16.51 -19.11 -6.36
CA SER A 136 -17.66 -18.35 -5.83
C SER A 136 -17.25 -16.89 -5.69
N GLN A 137 -18.10 -15.97 -6.17
CA GLN A 137 -17.79 -14.55 -6.26
C GLN A 137 -18.59 -13.74 -5.25
N PHE A 138 -17.88 -12.92 -4.47
CA PHE A 138 -18.45 -11.97 -3.52
C PHE A 138 -18.11 -10.56 -3.99
N VAL A 139 -19.14 -9.77 -4.35
CA VAL A 139 -18.98 -8.52 -5.09
C VAL A 139 -19.35 -7.33 -4.21
N LEU A 140 -18.38 -6.44 -4.01
CA LEU A 140 -18.57 -5.12 -3.40
C LEU A 140 -18.60 -4.07 -4.50
N THR A 141 -19.77 -3.48 -4.71
CA THR A 141 -19.96 -2.42 -5.73
C THR A 141 -19.87 -1.03 -5.08
N ASN A 142 -19.22 -0.09 -5.75
CA ASN A 142 -19.00 1.29 -5.31
C ASN A 142 -18.48 1.38 -3.86
N PRO A 143 -17.31 0.78 -3.55
CA PRO A 143 -16.76 0.82 -2.20
C PRO A 143 -16.57 2.28 -1.74
N LYS A 144 -16.78 2.54 -0.44
CA LYS A 144 -16.46 3.84 0.13
C LYS A 144 -14.96 3.98 0.29
N ILE A 145 -14.33 4.62 -0.69
CA ILE A 145 -12.88 4.84 -0.74
C ILE A 145 -12.49 6.03 0.15
N THR A 146 -11.56 5.81 1.07
CA THR A 146 -10.90 6.86 1.85
C THR A 146 -9.59 7.27 1.21
N LYS A 147 -9.07 8.45 1.57
CA LYS A 147 -7.73 8.89 1.19
C LYS A 147 -6.82 8.81 2.39
N SER A 148 -5.65 8.19 2.22
CA SER A 148 -4.62 8.17 3.24
C SER A 148 -4.17 9.59 3.55
N THR A 149 -4.05 9.90 4.84
CA THR A 149 -3.46 11.17 5.31
C THR A 149 -1.93 11.10 5.36
N THR A 150 -1.36 9.96 5.00
CA THR A 150 0.08 9.73 5.00
C THR A 150 0.74 10.57 3.90
N ALA A 151 1.45 11.61 4.31
CA ALA A 151 2.18 12.51 3.43
C ALA A 151 3.51 12.90 4.04
N ILE A 152 4.51 13.15 3.20
CA ILE A 152 5.76 13.78 3.60
C ILE A 152 5.46 15.23 4.00
N SER A 153 5.99 15.70 5.13
CA SER A 153 5.78 17.10 5.53
C SER A 153 6.35 18.07 4.50
N PRO A 154 5.73 19.26 4.32
CA PRO A 154 6.27 20.28 3.43
C PRO A 154 7.72 20.66 3.75
N GLU A 155 8.10 20.68 5.02
CA GLU A 155 9.47 20.96 5.47
C GLU A 155 10.45 19.87 5.05
N ALA A 156 10.09 18.59 5.24
CA ALA A 156 10.92 17.47 4.79
C ALA A 156 11.05 17.45 3.27
N GLN A 157 9.98 17.79 2.54
CA GLN A 157 10.03 17.92 1.09
C GLN A 157 10.97 19.04 0.66
N LYS A 158 10.93 20.22 1.30
CA LYS A 158 11.86 21.31 0.99
C LYS A 158 13.32 20.95 1.28
N ILE A 159 13.59 20.11 2.29
CA ILE A 159 14.94 19.55 2.50
C ILE A 159 15.34 18.73 1.28
N VAL A 160 14.49 17.80 0.82
CA VAL A 160 14.75 17.00 -0.39
C VAL A 160 15.01 17.90 -1.61
N ASP A 161 14.15 18.90 -1.82
CA ASP A 161 14.22 19.81 -2.97
C ASP A 161 15.50 20.66 -2.97
N SER A 162 16.10 20.92 -1.80
CA SER A 162 17.36 21.67 -1.70
C SER A 162 18.54 20.96 -2.39
N PHE A 163 18.44 19.63 -2.57
CA PHE A 163 19.43 18.83 -3.29
C PHE A 163 19.18 18.79 -4.81
N ALA A 164 18.27 19.62 -5.35
CA ALA A 164 18.19 19.84 -6.80
C ALA A 164 19.49 20.42 -7.40
N LYS A 165 20.38 20.91 -6.53
CA LYS A 165 21.76 21.29 -6.83
C LYS A 165 22.68 20.69 -5.77
N GLU A 166 23.97 20.64 -6.07
CA GLU A 166 24.96 20.25 -5.08
C GLU A 166 24.95 21.21 -3.88
N ILE A 167 24.79 20.66 -2.69
CA ILE A 167 24.73 21.41 -1.44
C ILE A 167 25.44 20.65 -0.32
N ASN A 168 26.08 21.37 0.59
CA ASN A 168 26.63 20.77 1.79
C ASN A 168 25.48 20.12 2.60
N LEU A 169 25.70 18.89 3.04
CA LEU A 169 24.68 18.10 3.74
C LEU A 169 23.98 18.89 4.84
N LEU A 170 24.73 19.45 5.80
CA LEU A 170 24.13 20.16 6.94
C LEU A 170 23.50 21.49 6.55
N ASN A 171 23.98 22.14 5.49
CA ASN A 171 23.35 23.37 4.99
C ASN A 171 21.91 23.13 4.50
N ALA A 172 21.59 21.93 4.02
CA ALA A 172 20.21 21.57 3.65
C ALA A 172 19.28 21.50 4.88
N PHE A 173 19.79 21.06 6.03
CA PHE A 173 18.99 20.90 7.26
C PHE A 173 18.97 22.16 8.13
N ALA A 174 20.01 22.98 8.08
CA ALA A 174 20.19 24.15 8.94
C ALA A 174 18.96 25.08 9.03
N PRO A 175 18.22 25.40 7.94
CA PRO A 175 17.05 26.27 8.01
C PRO A 175 15.89 25.72 8.85
N TYR A 176 15.89 24.40 9.11
CA TYR A 176 14.81 23.69 9.80
C TYR A 176 15.18 23.35 11.25
N VAL A 177 16.40 23.68 11.70
CA VAL A 177 16.85 23.48 13.07
C VAL A 177 16.08 24.38 14.03
N LYS A 178 15.82 23.87 15.23
CA LYS A 178 15.18 24.62 16.33
C LYS A 178 15.94 25.92 16.61
N ASP A 179 15.18 27.00 16.75
CA ASP A 179 15.75 28.34 16.94
C ASP A 179 16.68 28.37 18.17
N GLY A 180 17.82 29.07 18.04
CA GLY A 180 18.84 29.14 19.09
C GLY A 180 19.75 27.91 19.19
N LYS A 181 19.62 26.92 18.29
CA LYS A 181 20.57 25.81 18.14
C LYS A 181 21.37 25.94 16.85
N ASP A 182 22.64 25.59 16.93
CA ASP A 182 23.51 25.47 15.76
C ASP A 182 23.40 24.05 15.18
N VAL A 183 23.39 23.92 13.85
CA VAL A 183 23.22 22.62 13.17
C VAL A 183 24.33 21.62 13.54
N LEU A 184 25.58 22.08 13.69
CA LEU A 184 26.69 21.20 14.11
C LEU A 184 26.50 20.76 15.56
N SER A 185 26.01 21.65 16.43
CA SER A 185 25.80 21.33 17.86
C SER A 185 24.76 20.25 18.12
N ILE A 186 23.82 20.03 17.19
CA ILE A 186 22.79 18.99 17.29
C ILE A 186 23.05 17.80 16.37
N THR A 187 24.18 17.80 15.67
CA THR A 187 24.56 16.72 14.76
C THR A 187 25.53 15.76 15.44
N LYS A 188 25.21 14.47 15.36
CA LYS A 188 26.11 13.39 15.72
C LYS A 188 26.54 12.64 14.45
N ASP A 189 27.85 12.59 14.21
CA ASP A 189 28.44 11.77 13.15
C ASP A 189 28.74 10.38 13.72
N GLU A 190 28.09 9.35 13.20
CA GLU A 190 28.31 7.95 13.58
C GLU A 190 28.90 7.19 12.38
N GLY A 191 30.16 7.47 12.06
CA GLY A 191 30.94 6.74 11.06
C GLY A 191 32.04 7.59 10.43
N ASP A 192 32.62 7.11 9.32
CA ASP A 192 33.71 7.80 8.61
C ASP A 192 33.19 8.78 7.52
N LEU A 193 31.90 9.13 7.54
CA LEU A 193 31.30 10.02 6.54
C LEU A 193 31.19 11.45 7.10
N PRO A 194 32.07 12.39 6.67
CA PRO A 194 32.08 13.73 7.21
C PRO A 194 30.74 14.44 6.95
N VAL A 195 30.14 14.94 8.01
CA VAL A 195 28.86 15.67 7.98
C VAL A 195 28.89 16.94 7.12
N ASN A 196 30.06 17.50 6.84
CA ASN A 196 30.24 18.69 5.99
C ASN A 196 30.48 18.37 4.50
N ARG A 197 30.06 17.19 4.03
CA ARG A 197 30.27 16.79 2.63
C ARG A 197 29.27 17.44 1.68
N LEU A 198 29.71 17.70 0.44
CA LEU A 198 28.85 18.11 -0.65
C LEU A 198 28.03 16.92 -1.16
N SER A 199 26.72 17.12 -1.32
CA SER A 199 25.75 16.09 -1.66
C SER A 199 24.86 16.53 -2.82
N MET A 200 24.42 15.55 -3.60
CA MET A 200 23.72 15.79 -4.88
C MET A 200 22.28 15.30 -4.91
N LYS A 201 21.84 14.51 -3.92
CA LYS A 201 20.50 13.94 -3.89
C LYS A 201 20.08 13.59 -2.47
N ALA A 202 18.83 13.84 -2.13
CA ALA A 202 18.19 13.28 -0.94
C ALA A 202 16.84 12.67 -1.29
N GLU A 203 16.42 11.66 -0.53
CA GLU A 203 15.11 11.02 -0.61
C GLU A 203 14.63 10.78 0.83
N VAL A 204 13.33 10.95 1.08
CA VAL A 204 12.74 10.48 2.35
C VAL A 204 12.63 8.96 2.28
N ASN A 205 13.39 8.26 3.11
CA ASN A 205 13.37 6.80 3.19
C ASN A 205 12.31 6.31 4.18
N TYR A 206 12.00 7.08 5.22
CA TYR A 206 10.99 6.77 6.24
C TYR A 206 10.58 8.02 7.04
N PHE A 207 9.37 8.00 7.57
CA PHE A 207 8.96 8.89 8.67
C PHE A 207 7.98 8.20 9.61
N SER A 208 8.11 8.47 10.91
CA SER A 208 7.23 7.90 11.93
C SER A 208 5.78 8.41 11.81
N PRO A 209 4.77 7.65 12.26
CA PRO A 209 3.37 8.07 12.21
C PRO A 209 3.07 9.42 12.87
N ASP A 210 3.80 9.75 13.94
CA ASP A 210 3.68 11.01 14.67
C ASP A 210 4.50 12.16 14.06
N GLY A 211 5.23 11.91 12.96
CA GLY A 211 6.07 12.89 12.29
C GLY A 211 7.29 13.34 13.10
N LYS A 212 7.64 12.67 14.20
CA LYS A 212 8.77 13.05 15.05
C LYS A 212 10.11 12.49 14.60
N LEU A 213 10.12 11.48 13.75
CA LEU A 213 11.34 10.89 13.20
C LEU A 213 11.25 10.89 11.68
N TYR A 214 12.27 11.41 11.01
CA TYR A 214 12.48 11.25 9.56
C TYR A 214 13.83 10.60 9.32
N ILE A 215 13.88 9.68 8.35
CA ILE A 215 15.11 9.07 7.85
C ILE A 215 15.24 9.48 6.39
N PHE A 216 16.29 10.25 6.10
CA PHE A 216 16.64 10.62 4.74
C PHE A 216 17.75 9.70 4.23
N LYS A 217 17.66 9.30 2.97
CA LYS A 217 18.74 8.69 2.21
C LYS A 217 19.41 9.78 1.39
N VAL A 218 20.65 10.11 1.70
CA VAL A 218 21.40 11.17 1.01
C VAL A 218 22.55 10.55 0.23
N THR A 219 22.72 10.98 -1.03
CA THR A 219 23.82 10.57 -1.89
C THR A 219 24.78 11.73 -2.09
N ASP A 220 26.06 11.48 -1.80
CA ASP A 220 27.11 12.49 -1.93
C ASP A 220 27.61 12.66 -3.38
N ILE A 221 28.48 13.65 -3.64
CA ILE A 221 29.04 13.88 -4.97
C ILE A 221 29.92 12.75 -5.53
N ILE A 222 30.42 11.87 -4.67
CA ILE A 222 31.25 10.69 -5.01
C ILE A 222 30.39 9.41 -5.00
N LYS A 223 29.06 9.54 -4.94
CA LYS A 223 28.06 8.46 -4.95
C LYS A 223 28.06 7.54 -3.72
N ASN A 224 28.62 7.97 -2.58
CA ASN A 224 28.39 7.28 -1.31
C ASN A 224 27.00 7.62 -0.77
N ILE A 225 26.42 6.68 -0.02
CA ILE A 225 25.09 6.84 0.55
C ILE A 225 25.21 6.95 2.07
N ALA A 226 24.52 7.94 2.63
CA ALA A 226 24.33 8.10 4.07
C ALA A 226 22.84 7.99 4.42
N LYS A 227 22.55 7.45 5.61
CA LYS A 227 21.25 7.60 6.26
C LYS A 227 21.34 8.73 7.27
N VAL A 228 20.46 9.72 7.13
CA VAL A 228 20.38 10.88 8.02
C VAL A 228 19.08 10.78 8.80
N TYR A 229 19.20 10.51 10.10
CA TYR A 229 18.09 10.43 11.02
C TYR A 229 17.88 11.80 11.63
N THR A 230 16.65 12.28 11.63
CA THR A 230 16.30 13.59 12.20
C THR A 230 15.13 13.45 13.16
N THR A 231 15.25 14.04 14.34
CA THR A 231 14.17 14.13 15.32
C THR A 231 13.53 15.51 15.26
N TRP A 232 12.21 15.56 15.31
CA TRP A 232 11.42 16.76 15.11
C TRP A 232 10.50 17.04 16.31
N GLU A 233 10.45 18.30 16.72
CA GLU A 233 9.50 18.82 17.70
C GLU A 233 8.91 20.11 17.15
N ASN A 234 7.58 20.22 17.12
CA ASN A 234 6.87 21.43 16.68
C ASN A 234 7.35 21.95 15.31
N GLY A 235 7.59 21.05 14.35
CA GLY A 235 8.03 21.39 13.00
C GLY A 235 9.51 21.81 12.89
N LYS A 236 10.32 21.61 13.94
CA LYS A 236 11.74 21.94 13.97
C LYS A 236 12.60 20.73 14.31
N ILE A 237 13.77 20.64 13.69
CA ILE A 237 14.76 19.59 13.94
C ILE A 237 15.45 19.86 15.28
N THR A 238 15.48 18.85 16.14
CA THR A 238 16.12 18.90 17.46
C THR A 238 17.36 18.02 17.56
N SER A 239 17.51 17.04 16.67
CA SER A 239 18.66 16.14 16.60
C SER A 239 18.87 15.65 15.17
N ILE A 240 20.13 15.53 14.77
CA ILE A 240 20.56 14.93 13.50
C ILE A 240 21.58 13.85 13.81
N VAL A 241 21.38 12.64 13.29
CA VAL A 241 22.37 11.56 13.35
C VAL A 241 22.69 11.12 11.93
N VAL A 242 23.95 11.24 11.54
CA VAL A 242 24.44 10.82 10.21
C VAL A 242 25.11 9.47 10.37
N LYS A 243 24.66 8.48 9.59
CA LYS A 243 25.23 7.13 9.56
C LYS A 243 25.62 6.74 8.14
N PRO A 244 26.73 6.04 7.92
CA PRO A 244 27.02 5.41 6.65
C PRO A 244 25.95 4.36 6.32
N HIS A 245 25.52 4.36 5.06
CA HIS A 245 24.74 3.26 4.54
C HIS A 245 25.68 2.27 3.87
N TYR A 246 26.25 1.35 4.66
CA TYR A 246 26.96 0.21 4.09
C TYR A 246 25.96 -0.62 3.29
N ARG A 247 26.24 -0.85 2.00
CA ARG A 247 25.54 -1.87 1.22
C ARG A 247 25.81 -3.20 1.94
N GLN A 248 24.75 -3.84 2.45
CA GLN A 248 24.78 -5.28 2.66
C GLN A 248 24.64 -5.96 1.29
#